data_AF-A0A5B9BMY0-F1
#
_entry.id   AF-A0A5B9BMY0-F1
#
_cell.length_a   1.000
_cell.length_b   1.000
_cell.length_c   1.000
_cell.angle_alpha   90.00
_cell.angle_beta   90.00
_cell.angle_gamma   90.00
#
_symmetry.space_group_name_H-M   'P 1'
#
loop_
_entity.id
_entity.type
_entity.pdbx_description
1 polymer ?
#
loop_
_entity_poly.entity_id
_entity_poly.type
_entity_poly.pdbx_seq_one_letter_code
_entity_poly.pdbx_strand_id
1 'polypeptide(L)'
;SKDSIDKMDLTVMDTKLKILEILQFILNVRLDYRISFLLSVFKKEFVDVYPMADADATTNMEHAAAINLQHIGEQAEAMFGVGKGNSILEVDDEGGRMFLRVLTHLTMHDYPPLVSGALQLLFRHFSQRQEVLHTFKQVQLLISAQDVENYKLIKADLDRLRTLVEKSELWVEKKGSGGGDGKKDKKDKKEKGEGALEEVTPKKEKLDKGNENYQKVKEILERLNKMCSSGVWKKQQRLLKNMG
;
A
#
# COMPACT_ATOMS: atom_id res chain seq x y z
N SER A 1 11.36 -13.20 -43.31
CA SER A 1 10.32 -13.98 -42.59
C SER A 1 10.82 -14.67 -41.31
N LYS A 2 11.88 -14.17 -40.65
CA LYS A 2 12.28 -14.59 -39.29
C LYS A 2 11.96 -13.47 -38.29
N ASP A 3 12.29 -12.23 -38.66
CA ASP A 3 11.86 -11.01 -37.94
C ASP A 3 10.35 -10.85 -37.75
N SER A 4 9.54 -11.40 -38.67
CA SER A 4 8.07 -11.42 -38.55
C SER A 4 7.58 -12.44 -37.52
N ILE A 5 8.28 -13.57 -37.39
CA ILE A 5 7.99 -14.63 -36.42
C ILE A 5 8.43 -14.16 -35.04
N ASP A 6 9.63 -13.58 -34.92
CA ASP A 6 10.15 -13.04 -33.66
C ASP A 6 9.27 -11.89 -33.13
N LYS A 7 8.73 -11.03 -34.02
CA LYS A 7 7.73 -10.01 -33.65
C LYS A 7 6.40 -10.59 -33.19
N MET A 8 5.92 -11.65 -33.85
CA MET A 8 4.70 -12.34 -33.41
C MET A 8 4.90 -12.98 -32.04
N ASP A 9 6.05 -13.63 -31.80
CA ASP A 9 6.37 -14.25 -30.52
C ASP A 9 6.47 -13.22 -29.39
N LEU A 10 7.10 -12.06 -29.64
CA LEU A 10 7.10 -10.94 -28.68
C LEU A 10 5.67 -10.46 -28.37
N THR A 11 4.84 -10.28 -29.39
CA THR A 11 3.44 -9.84 -29.22
C THR A 11 2.62 -10.85 -28.39
N VAL A 12 2.87 -12.15 -28.59
CA VAL A 12 2.24 -13.22 -27.80
C VAL A 12 2.68 -13.15 -26.34
N MET A 13 3.97 -12.93 -26.06
CA MET A 13 4.45 -12.79 -24.68
C MET A 13 3.87 -11.54 -23.99
N ASP A 14 3.80 -10.41 -24.68
CA ASP A 14 3.17 -9.19 -24.17
C ASP A 14 1.68 -9.39 -23.88
N THR A 15 0.98 -10.13 -24.75
CA THR A 15 -0.43 -10.47 -24.54
C THR A 15 -0.60 -11.36 -23.30
N LYS A 16 0.26 -12.38 -23.14
CA LYS A 16 0.26 -13.24 -21.95
C LYS A 16 0.54 -12.44 -20.68
N LEU A 17 1.48 -11.49 -20.71
CA LEU A 17 1.72 -10.58 -19.58
C LEU A 17 0.47 -9.75 -19.24
N LYS A 18 -0.21 -9.21 -20.25
CA LYS A 18 -1.44 -8.43 -20.02
C LYS A 18 -2.55 -9.28 -19.40
N ILE A 19 -2.66 -10.55 -19.80
CA ILE A 19 -3.58 -11.51 -19.18
C ILE A 19 -3.22 -11.72 -17.70
N LEU A 20 -1.92 -11.85 -17.35
CA LEU A 20 -1.50 -11.97 -15.95
C LEU A 20 -1.87 -10.72 -15.12
N GLU A 21 -1.75 -9.53 -15.68
CA GLU A 21 -2.18 -8.29 -15.01
C GLU A 21 -3.70 -8.27 -14.75
N ILE A 22 -4.50 -8.73 -15.72
CA ILE A 22 -5.95 -8.84 -15.57
C ILE A 22 -6.29 -9.85 -14.46
N LEU A 23 -5.63 -11.01 -14.45
CA LEU A 23 -5.81 -12.01 -13.41
C LEU A 23 -5.45 -11.47 -12.02
N GLN A 24 -4.35 -10.71 -11.91
CA GLN A 24 -3.96 -10.04 -10.67
C GLN A 24 -5.03 -9.06 -10.18
N PHE A 25 -5.63 -8.29 -11.09
CA PHE A 25 -6.74 -7.39 -10.77
C PHE A 25 -7.98 -8.16 -10.28
N ILE A 26 -8.36 -9.25 -10.96
CA ILE A 26 -9.48 -10.10 -10.53
C ILE A 26 -9.24 -10.65 -9.11
N LEU A 27 -8.03 -11.12 -8.81
CA LEU A 27 -7.69 -11.60 -7.47
C LEU A 27 -7.78 -10.49 -6.41
N ASN A 28 -7.41 -9.25 -6.74
CA ASN A 28 -7.59 -8.10 -5.84
C ASN A 28 -9.07 -7.81 -5.56
N VAL A 29 -9.91 -7.76 -6.61
CA VAL A 29 -11.36 -7.52 -6.45
C VAL A 29 -12.00 -8.65 -5.64
N ARG A 30 -11.57 -9.90 -5.88
CA ARG A 30 -12.03 -11.05 -5.11
C ARG A 30 -11.66 -10.95 -3.63
N LEU A 31 -10.43 -10.51 -3.32
CA LEU A 31 -10.02 -10.24 -1.95
C LEU A 31 -10.95 -9.19 -1.30
N ASP A 32 -11.22 -8.09 -2.00
CA ASP A 32 -12.07 -7.00 -1.48
C ASP A 32 -13.52 -7.46 -1.22
N TYR A 33 -14.08 -8.28 -2.12
CA TYR A 33 -15.37 -8.94 -1.89
C TYR A 33 -15.34 -9.80 -0.63
N ARG A 34 -14.28 -10.60 -0.44
CA ARG A 34 -14.16 -11.47 0.73
C ARG A 34 -14.13 -10.65 2.03
N ILE A 35 -13.33 -9.60 2.07
CA ILE A 35 -13.26 -8.68 3.22
C ILE A 35 -14.64 -8.05 3.48
N SER A 36 -15.29 -7.53 2.44
CA SER A 36 -16.60 -6.89 2.54
C SER A 36 -17.69 -7.86 3.02
N PHE A 37 -17.69 -9.09 2.53
CA PHE A 37 -18.60 -10.14 2.97
C PHE A 37 -18.40 -10.45 4.45
N LEU A 38 -17.16 -10.66 4.91
CA LEU A 38 -16.89 -10.92 6.32
C LEU A 38 -17.37 -9.76 7.20
N LEU A 39 -17.11 -8.52 6.81
CA LEU A 39 -17.61 -7.34 7.53
C LEU A 39 -19.14 -7.32 7.59
N SER A 40 -19.82 -7.76 6.54
CA SER A 40 -21.30 -7.86 6.53
C SER A 40 -21.81 -8.93 7.51
N VAL A 41 -21.14 -10.09 7.59
CA VAL A 41 -21.46 -11.15 8.54
C VAL A 41 -21.22 -10.65 9.97
N PHE A 42 -20.07 -10.02 10.23
CA PHE A 42 -19.78 -9.42 11.53
C PHE A 42 -20.82 -8.37 11.92
N LYS A 43 -21.22 -7.49 11.00
CA LYS A 43 -22.24 -6.48 11.26
C LYS A 43 -23.59 -7.11 11.61
N LYS A 44 -23.99 -8.16 10.90
CA LYS A 44 -25.25 -8.87 11.15
C LYS A 44 -25.27 -9.49 12.55
N GLU A 45 -24.26 -10.29 12.88
CA GLU A 45 -24.11 -10.92 14.20
C GLU A 45 -24.08 -9.87 15.32
N PHE A 46 -23.41 -8.73 15.09
CA PHE A 46 -23.34 -7.66 16.09
C PHE A 46 -24.68 -6.97 16.31
N VAL A 47 -25.45 -6.70 15.25
CA VAL A 47 -26.78 -6.06 15.36
C VAL A 47 -27.81 -7.01 15.97
N ASP A 48 -27.72 -8.30 15.68
CA ASP A 48 -28.62 -9.32 16.25
C ASP A 48 -28.41 -9.45 17.77
N VAL A 49 -27.18 -9.25 18.25
CA VAL A 49 -26.84 -9.26 19.69
C VAL A 49 -27.10 -7.88 20.35
N TYR A 50 -26.93 -6.78 19.61
CA TYR A 50 -27.10 -5.41 20.10
C TYR A 50 -28.05 -4.62 19.18
N PRO A 51 -29.38 -4.69 19.41
CA PRO A 51 -30.33 -3.82 18.73
C PRO A 51 -29.96 -2.37 19.04
N MET A 52 -29.80 -1.54 18.01
CA MET A 52 -29.31 -0.15 18.08
C MET A 52 -30.14 0.83 18.96
N ALA A 53 -31.15 0.34 19.69
CA ALA A 53 -32.02 1.11 20.56
C ALA A 53 -31.46 1.35 21.98
N ASP A 54 -30.55 0.50 22.49
CA ASP A 54 -30.08 0.53 23.89
C ASP A 54 -28.54 0.64 24.04
N ALA A 55 -27.88 1.35 23.13
CA ALA A 55 -26.41 1.46 23.14
C ALA A 55 -25.90 2.55 24.10
N ASP A 56 -26.00 2.32 25.41
CA ASP A 56 -25.20 3.08 26.39
C ASP A 56 -23.82 2.41 26.56
N ALA A 57 -22.75 3.21 26.54
CA ALA A 57 -21.39 2.77 26.22
C ALA A 57 -20.65 2.02 27.36
N THR A 58 -21.36 1.58 28.41
CA THR A 58 -20.74 1.17 29.69
C THR A 58 -20.99 -0.27 30.12
N THR A 59 -21.74 -1.10 29.37
CA THR A 59 -22.13 -2.48 29.78
C THR A 59 -21.58 -3.63 28.90
N ASN A 60 -20.55 -3.38 28.10
CA ASN A 60 -20.24 -4.24 26.94
C ASN A 60 -19.25 -5.40 27.12
N MET A 61 -18.76 -5.71 28.33
CA MET A 61 -17.73 -6.76 28.46
C MET A 61 -18.29 -8.18 28.68
N GLU A 62 -19.48 -8.33 29.26
CA GLU A 62 -20.09 -9.66 29.51
C GLU A 62 -20.87 -10.21 28.31
N HIS A 63 -21.36 -9.33 27.42
CA HIS A 63 -22.17 -9.71 26.25
C HIS A 63 -21.35 -10.01 24.98
N ALA A 64 -20.03 -9.76 24.98
CA ALA A 64 -19.15 -10.17 23.89
C ALA A 64 -19.13 -11.71 23.67
N ALA A 65 -19.47 -12.48 24.72
CA ALA A 65 -19.63 -13.92 24.64
C ALA A 65 -20.88 -14.38 23.86
N ALA A 66 -21.81 -13.48 23.54
CA ALA A 66 -23.01 -13.80 22.76
C ALA A 66 -22.82 -13.70 21.24
N ILE A 67 -21.69 -13.12 20.76
CA ILE A 67 -21.36 -13.11 19.33
C ILE A 67 -20.98 -14.53 18.92
N ASN A 68 -21.69 -15.09 17.93
CA ASN A 68 -21.44 -16.45 17.47
C ASN A 68 -20.17 -16.53 16.60
N LEU A 69 -19.01 -16.52 17.25
CA LEU A 69 -17.70 -16.62 16.60
C LEU A 69 -17.54 -17.92 15.79
N GLN A 70 -18.22 -19.00 16.20
CA GLN A 70 -18.21 -20.26 15.46
C GLN A 70 -18.90 -20.10 14.10
N HIS A 71 -20.10 -19.51 14.06
CA HIS A 71 -20.81 -19.25 12.82
C HIS A 71 -20.02 -18.32 11.89
N ILE A 72 -19.39 -17.26 12.43
CA ILE A 72 -18.50 -16.39 11.66
C ILE A 72 -17.34 -17.17 11.05
N GLY A 73 -16.72 -18.08 11.83
CA GLY A 73 -15.64 -18.95 11.36
C GLY A 73 -16.08 -19.90 10.24
N GLU A 74 -17.26 -20.51 10.36
CA GLU A 74 -17.84 -21.38 9.33
C GLU A 74 -18.12 -20.62 8.03
N GLN A 75 -18.71 -19.42 8.12
CA GLN A 75 -18.92 -18.53 6.96
C GLN A 75 -17.59 -18.11 6.33
N ALA A 76 -16.55 -17.85 7.13
CA ALA A 76 -15.23 -17.50 6.64
C ALA A 76 -14.57 -18.64 5.84
N GLU A 77 -14.62 -19.89 6.33
CA GLU A 77 -14.06 -21.05 5.63
C GLU A 77 -14.81 -21.40 4.35
N ALA A 78 -16.15 -21.22 4.33
CA ALA A 78 -16.96 -21.43 3.13
C ALA A 78 -16.50 -20.57 1.94
N MET A 79 -15.96 -19.37 2.19
CA MET A 79 -15.45 -18.47 1.14
C MET A 79 -14.20 -18.98 0.42
N PHE A 80 -13.50 -19.95 1.02
CA PHE A 80 -12.33 -20.61 0.43
C PHE A 80 -12.67 -21.95 -0.21
N GLY A 81 -13.96 -22.32 -0.28
CA GLY A 81 -14.39 -23.60 -0.87
C GLY A 81 -14.19 -24.80 0.06
N VAL A 82 -13.97 -24.58 1.36
CA VAL A 82 -14.03 -25.66 2.36
C VAL A 82 -15.50 -25.93 2.68
N GLY A 83 -16.16 -26.77 1.87
CA GLY A 83 -17.59 -27.09 2.02
C GLY A 83 -18.20 -27.77 0.79
N LYS A 84 -19.47 -28.18 0.88
CA LYS A 84 -20.23 -28.79 -0.21
C LYS A 84 -20.61 -27.74 -1.27
N GLY A 85 -19.75 -27.55 -2.27
CA GLY A 85 -20.05 -26.79 -3.49
C GLY A 85 -18.87 -25.93 -3.92
N ASN A 86 -18.68 -25.78 -5.23
CA ASN A 86 -17.74 -24.81 -5.78
C ASN A 86 -18.07 -23.44 -5.18
N SER A 87 -17.06 -22.72 -4.69
CA SER A 87 -17.27 -21.35 -4.22
C SER A 87 -17.72 -20.51 -5.42
N ILE A 88 -18.77 -19.70 -5.27
CA ILE A 88 -19.19 -18.73 -6.31
C ILE A 88 -18.05 -17.79 -6.75
N LEU A 89 -16.98 -17.73 -5.96
CA LEU A 89 -15.80 -16.89 -6.19
C LEU A 89 -14.66 -17.62 -6.89
N GLU A 90 -14.86 -18.82 -7.44
CA GLU A 90 -13.82 -19.49 -8.22
C GLU A 90 -13.49 -18.75 -9.52
N VAL A 91 -12.22 -18.83 -9.92
CA VAL A 91 -11.71 -18.17 -11.14
C VAL A 91 -11.89 -19.06 -12.37
N ASP A 92 -12.00 -20.38 -12.17
CA ASP A 92 -12.31 -21.36 -13.19
C ASP A 92 -13.45 -22.29 -12.71
N ASP A 93 -14.05 -23.03 -13.63
CA ASP A 93 -15.11 -24.00 -13.32
C ASP A 93 -14.56 -25.35 -12.81
N GLU A 94 -13.26 -25.42 -12.53
CA GLU A 94 -12.55 -26.66 -12.19
C GLU A 94 -11.85 -26.63 -10.82
N GLY A 95 -12.27 -25.79 -9.87
CA GLY A 95 -11.68 -25.78 -8.52
C GLY A 95 -10.27 -25.18 -8.47
N GLY A 96 -9.95 -24.25 -9.37
CA GLY A 96 -8.64 -23.63 -9.53
C GLY A 96 -7.61 -24.46 -10.31
N ARG A 97 -7.97 -25.66 -10.81
CA ARG A 97 -7.03 -26.56 -11.49
C ARG A 97 -6.58 -26.03 -12.85
N MET A 98 -7.45 -25.37 -13.60
CA MET A 98 -7.08 -24.79 -14.89
C MET A 98 -6.13 -23.61 -14.66
N PHE A 99 -6.47 -22.74 -13.70
CA PHE A 99 -5.62 -21.63 -13.29
C PHE A 99 -4.21 -22.11 -12.91
N LEU A 100 -4.10 -23.11 -12.04
CA LEU A 100 -2.81 -23.69 -11.64
C LEU A 100 -2.03 -24.26 -12.83
N ARG A 101 -2.70 -25.02 -13.72
CA ARG A 101 -2.05 -25.59 -14.92
C ARG A 101 -1.49 -24.51 -15.83
N VAL A 102 -2.25 -23.44 -16.08
CA VAL A 102 -1.80 -22.31 -16.90
C VAL A 102 -0.59 -21.65 -16.26
N LEU A 103 -0.63 -21.34 -14.97
CA LEU A 103 0.50 -20.72 -14.29
C LEU A 103 1.75 -21.61 -14.30
N THR A 104 1.63 -22.91 -14.01
CA THR A 104 2.76 -23.85 -14.10
C THR A 104 3.34 -23.90 -15.51
N HIS A 105 2.50 -23.93 -16.54
CA HIS A 105 2.99 -23.89 -17.92
C HIS A 105 3.72 -22.58 -18.24
N LEU A 106 3.21 -21.44 -17.74
CA LEU A 106 3.87 -20.14 -17.91
C LEU A 106 5.24 -20.07 -17.20
N THR A 107 5.44 -20.77 -16.09
CA THR A 107 6.76 -20.82 -15.42
C THR A 107 7.82 -21.60 -16.19
N MET A 108 7.44 -22.40 -17.17
CA MET A 108 8.37 -23.19 -18.00
C MET A 108 8.84 -22.43 -19.26
N HIS A 109 8.41 -21.19 -19.47
CA HIS A 109 8.83 -20.37 -20.60
C HIS A 109 10.19 -19.70 -20.39
N ASP A 110 10.99 -19.57 -21.46
CA ASP A 110 12.25 -18.82 -21.49
C ASP A 110 12.04 -17.29 -21.58
N TYR A 111 11.05 -16.75 -20.87
CA TYR A 111 10.75 -15.31 -20.84
C TYR A 111 10.59 -14.81 -19.40
N PRO A 112 11.64 -14.21 -18.80
CA PRO A 112 11.70 -13.91 -17.37
C PRO A 112 10.53 -13.10 -16.80
N PRO A 113 10.00 -12.05 -17.47
CA PRO A 113 8.88 -11.28 -16.94
C PRO A 113 7.61 -12.12 -16.73
N LEU A 114 7.35 -13.06 -17.63
CA LEU A 114 6.17 -13.91 -17.60
C LEU A 114 6.28 -14.99 -16.53
N VAL A 115 7.48 -15.58 -16.38
CA VAL A 115 7.77 -16.50 -15.27
C VAL A 115 7.57 -15.79 -13.93
N SER A 116 8.07 -14.56 -13.78
CA SER A 116 7.91 -13.78 -12.55
C SER A 116 6.44 -13.49 -12.23
N GLY A 117 5.66 -13.01 -13.21
CA GLY A 117 4.24 -12.74 -13.02
C GLY A 117 3.43 -14.00 -12.71
N ALA A 118 3.73 -15.12 -13.37
CA ALA A 118 3.06 -16.39 -13.12
C ALA A 118 3.37 -16.94 -11.71
N LEU A 119 4.62 -16.85 -11.26
CA LEU A 119 5.01 -17.24 -9.89
C LEU A 119 4.33 -16.38 -8.83
N GLN A 120 4.24 -15.06 -9.04
CA GLN A 120 3.54 -14.17 -8.11
C GLN A 120 2.08 -14.58 -7.92
N LEU A 121 1.35 -14.85 -9.01
CA LEU A 121 -0.03 -15.34 -8.95
C LEU A 121 -0.12 -16.73 -8.30
N LEU A 122 0.86 -17.60 -8.55
CA LEU A 122 0.89 -18.95 -7.99
C LEU A 122 1.04 -18.90 -6.46
N PHE A 123 2.00 -18.13 -5.94
CA PHE A 123 2.16 -17.95 -4.50
C PHE A 123 0.92 -17.33 -3.88
N ARG A 124 0.36 -16.31 -4.53
CA ARG A 124 -0.88 -15.67 -4.07
C ARG A 124 -2.05 -16.66 -3.98
N HIS A 125 -2.17 -17.58 -4.94
CA HIS A 125 -3.19 -18.62 -4.92
C HIS A 125 -3.10 -19.52 -3.68
N PHE A 126 -1.91 -19.84 -3.19
CA PHE A 126 -1.74 -20.64 -1.97
C PHE A 126 -1.82 -19.81 -0.69
N SER A 127 -1.47 -18.53 -0.74
CA SER A 127 -1.47 -17.61 0.41
C SER A 127 -2.81 -16.90 0.66
N GLN A 128 -3.90 -17.30 -0.01
CA GLN A 128 -5.19 -16.60 0.07
C GLN A 128 -5.69 -16.37 1.51
N ARG A 129 -5.57 -17.36 2.39
CA ARG A 129 -6.01 -17.23 3.80
C ARG A 129 -5.18 -16.19 4.56
N GLN A 130 -3.87 -16.26 4.38
CA GLN A 130 -2.95 -15.31 5.02
C GLN A 130 -3.18 -13.89 4.49
N GLU A 131 -3.39 -13.75 3.18
CA GLU A 131 -3.70 -12.48 2.54
C GLU A 131 -4.98 -11.87 3.10
N VAL A 132 -6.08 -12.63 3.14
CA VAL A 132 -7.35 -12.19 3.75
C VAL A 132 -7.15 -11.75 5.20
N LEU A 133 -6.50 -12.57 6.03
CA LEU A 133 -6.27 -12.23 7.44
C LEU A 133 -5.38 -11.00 7.60
N HIS A 134 -4.33 -10.86 6.78
CA HIS A 134 -3.44 -9.71 6.83
C HIS A 134 -4.17 -8.42 6.45
N THR A 135 -4.91 -8.44 5.35
CA THR A 135 -5.73 -7.29 4.91
C THR A 135 -6.80 -6.97 5.94
N PHE A 136 -7.50 -7.97 6.49
CA PHE A 136 -8.54 -7.76 7.48
C PHE A 136 -8.02 -7.09 8.77
N LYS A 137 -6.78 -7.38 9.18
CA LYS A 137 -6.11 -6.69 10.30
C LYS A 137 -5.83 -5.21 10.03
N GLN A 138 -5.66 -4.82 8.76
CA GLN A 138 -5.38 -3.44 8.35
C GLN A 138 -6.66 -2.63 8.13
N VAL A 139 -7.80 -3.29 7.95
CA VAL A 139 -9.10 -2.62 7.79
C VAL A 139 -9.45 -1.83 9.06
N GLN A 140 -9.91 -0.59 8.87
CA GLN A 140 -10.38 0.27 9.93
C GLN A 140 -11.87 0.56 9.75
N LEU A 141 -12.64 0.42 10.83
CA LEU A 141 -14.06 0.80 10.85
C LEU A 141 -14.20 2.24 11.36
N LEU A 142 -14.68 3.12 10.50
CA LEU A 142 -14.95 4.52 10.79
C LEU A 142 -16.46 4.74 10.82
N ILE A 143 -16.94 5.49 11.81
CA ILE A 143 -18.38 5.62 12.08
C ILE A 143 -18.92 6.93 11.50
N SER A 144 -18.20 8.05 11.71
CA SER A 144 -18.65 9.36 11.24
C SER A 144 -18.02 9.75 9.90
N ALA A 145 -18.73 10.55 9.11
CA ALA A 145 -18.18 11.10 7.86
C ALA A 145 -16.93 11.95 8.11
N GLN A 146 -16.90 12.69 9.22
CA GLN A 146 -15.73 13.47 9.64
C GLN A 146 -14.50 12.58 9.89
N ASP A 147 -14.68 11.41 10.51
CA ASP A 147 -13.57 10.47 10.73
C ASP A 147 -13.01 9.94 9.39
N VAL A 148 -13.87 9.74 8.38
CA VAL A 148 -13.45 9.33 7.03
C VAL A 148 -12.64 10.43 6.34
N GLU A 149 -13.07 11.69 6.44
CA GLU A 149 -12.32 12.84 5.91
C GLU A 149 -10.96 12.99 6.60
N ASN A 150 -10.94 12.88 7.93
CA ASN A 150 -9.72 12.93 8.72
C ASN A 150 -8.75 11.80 8.32
N TYR A 151 -9.26 10.57 8.16
CA TYR A 151 -8.47 9.44 7.68
C TYR A 151 -7.84 9.72 6.31
N LYS A 152 -8.63 10.22 5.35
CA LYS A 152 -8.13 10.56 4.01
C LYS A 152 -7.02 11.62 4.04
N LEU A 153 -7.20 12.65 4.88
CA LEU A 153 -6.22 13.73 5.03
C LEU A 153 -4.92 13.20 5.65
N ILE A 154 -5.01 12.48 6.78
CA ILE A 154 -3.84 11.87 7.43
C ILE A 154 -3.11 10.93 6.48
N LYS A 155 -3.85 10.06 5.77
CA LYS A 155 -3.25 9.12 4.82
C LYS A 155 -2.51 9.84 3.69
N ALA A 156 -3.13 10.87 3.10
CA ALA A 156 -2.49 11.67 2.05
C ALA A 156 -1.22 12.38 2.54
N ASP A 157 -1.25 12.93 3.76
CA ASP A 157 -0.09 13.58 4.38
C ASP A 157 1.04 12.59 4.67
N LEU A 158 0.73 11.38 5.16
CA LEU A 158 1.71 10.31 5.38
C LEU A 158 2.30 9.78 4.07
N ASP A 159 1.47 9.54 3.04
CA ASP A 159 1.93 9.09 1.72
C ASP A 159 2.86 10.15 1.07
N ARG A 160 2.52 11.43 1.23
CA ARG A 160 3.36 12.55 0.78
C ARG A 160 4.66 12.63 1.55
N LEU A 161 4.63 12.49 2.87
CA LEU A 161 5.82 12.49 3.72
C LEU A 161 6.75 11.33 3.35
N ARG A 162 6.21 10.12 3.17
CA ARG A 162 6.95 8.95 2.72
C ARG A 162 7.66 9.22 1.39
N THR A 163 6.96 9.77 0.41
CA THR A 163 7.55 10.12 -0.89
C THR A 163 8.68 11.15 -0.76
N LEU A 164 8.53 12.15 0.11
CA LEU A 164 9.56 13.17 0.36
C LEU A 164 10.80 12.55 1.02
N VAL A 165 10.60 11.64 1.98
CA VAL A 165 11.67 10.91 2.67
C VAL A 165 12.39 9.94 1.74
N GLU A 166 11.68 9.17 0.92
CA GLU A 166 12.29 8.28 -0.09
C GLU A 166 13.12 9.06 -1.12
N LYS A 167 12.79 10.33 -1.35
CA LYS A 167 13.52 11.25 -2.23
C LYS A 167 14.47 12.19 -1.48
N SER A 168 14.78 11.92 -0.21
CA SER A 168 15.58 12.82 0.64
C SER A 168 16.95 13.12 0.05
N GLU A 169 17.55 12.19 -0.68
CA GLU A 169 18.84 12.39 -1.35
C GLU A 169 18.83 13.55 -2.37
N LEU A 170 17.66 13.92 -2.89
CA LEU A 170 17.53 14.99 -3.88
C LEU A 170 17.55 16.39 -3.27
N TRP A 171 17.31 16.52 -1.97
CA TRP A 171 17.11 17.82 -1.32
C TRP A 171 17.75 17.96 0.07
N VAL A 172 18.18 16.86 0.69
CA VAL A 172 19.00 16.85 1.90
C VAL A 172 20.46 16.83 1.48
N GLU A 173 21.14 17.96 1.62
CA GLU A 173 22.58 17.98 1.41
C GLU A 173 23.28 17.20 2.54
N LYS A 174 24.00 16.14 2.16
CA LYS A 174 24.94 15.49 3.07
C LYS A 174 26.08 16.49 3.30
N LYS A 175 26.08 17.16 4.46
CA LYS A 175 27.27 17.90 4.91
C LYS A 175 28.45 16.96 4.78
N GLY A 176 29.37 17.30 3.86
CA GLY A 176 30.46 16.43 3.46
C GLY A 176 31.22 15.93 4.68
N SER A 177 31.26 14.61 4.84
CA SER A 177 32.35 13.91 5.49
C SER A 177 33.60 14.10 4.62
N GLY A 178 34.16 15.31 4.63
CA GLY A 178 35.51 15.61 4.18
C GLY A 178 36.33 15.87 5.43
N GLY A 179 36.88 14.81 6.01
CA GLY A 179 37.79 14.93 7.14
C GLY A 179 39.13 15.52 6.72
N GLY A 180 39.69 16.37 7.58
CA GLY A 180 41.12 16.35 7.87
C GLY A 180 42.04 17.32 7.14
N ASP A 181 42.26 18.46 7.78
CA ASP A 181 43.57 19.07 8.10
C ASP A 181 44.55 19.50 6.99
N GLY A 182 44.96 20.78 7.03
CA GLY A 182 46.03 21.28 6.17
C GLY A 182 46.28 22.80 6.17
N LYS A 183 46.76 23.32 7.31
CA LYS A 183 47.73 24.44 7.44
C LYS A 183 47.37 25.89 6.99
N LYS A 184 47.36 26.77 8.01
CA LYS A 184 47.97 28.13 8.06
C LYS A 184 48.96 28.47 6.92
N ASP A 185 48.79 29.60 6.22
CA ASP A 185 49.40 30.92 6.53
C ASP A 185 49.28 31.94 5.36
N LYS A 186 48.91 33.18 5.74
CA LYS A 186 49.28 34.52 5.22
C LYS A 186 49.90 34.72 3.80
N LYS A 187 49.26 35.62 3.03
CA LYS A 187 49.74 36.96 2.56
C LYS A 187 49.72 37.24 1.03
N ASP A 188 48.97 38.30 0.69
CA ASP A 188 49.07 39.29 -0.41
C ASP A 188 49.68 38.92 -1.78
N LYS A 189 48.95 39.22 -2.89
CA LYS A 189 49.15 40.42 -3.74
C LYS A 189 48.50 40.28 -5.15
N LYS A 190 47.47 41.11 -5.37
CA LYS A 190 47.17 41.96 -6.55
C LYS A 190 47.09 41.38 -7.99
N GLU A 191 45.93 41.72 -8.60
CA GLU A 191 45.73 42.35 -9.93
C GLU A 191 45.18 41.54 -11.13
N LYS A 192 43.97 41.97 -11.56
CA LYS A 192 43.40 42.12 -12.93
C LYS A 192 43.16 40.91 -13.84
N GLY A 193 41.94 40.84 -14.39
CA GLY A 193 41.64 40.17 -15.66
C GLY A 193 40.15 39.86 -15.84
N GLU A 194 39.54 40.39 -16.89
CA GLU A 194 38.10 40.40 -17.20
C GLU A 194 37.55 39.07 -17.73
N GLY A 195 36.23 38.89 -17.60
CA GLY A 195 35.38 38.28 -18.63
C GLY A 195 35.10 36.78 -18.57
N ALA A 196 33.86 36.41 -18.22
CA ALA A 196 32.99 35.52 -19.00
C ALA A 196 31.72 35.19 -18.21
N LEU A 197 30.58 35.45 -18.83
CA LEU A 197 29.25 35.02 -18.41
C LEU A 197 29.11 33.48 -18.49
N GLU A 198 28.10 32.99 -17.77
CA GLU A 198 27.48 31.65 -17.84
C GLU A 198 28.09 30.54 -16.97
N GLU A 199 27.65 30.47 -15.70
CA GLU A 199 27.31 29.21 -15.02
C GLU A 199 26.60 29.50 -13.67
N VAL A 200 25.34 29.95 -13.70
CA VAL A 200 24.54 30.16 -12.47
C VAL A 200 23.15 29.57 -12.62
N THR A 201 23.02 28.27 -12.91
CA THR A 201 21.68 27.68 -13.09
C THR A 201 21.44 26.21 -12.63
N PRO A 202 22.37 25.46 -12.01
CA PRO A 202 21.99 24.21 -11.34
C PRO A 202 21.91 24.30 -9.80
N LYS A 203 22.73 25.15 -9.17
CA LYS A 203 22.85 25.20 -7.70
C LYS A 203 21.73 26.00 -7.02
N LYS A 204 21.29 27.10 -7.64
CA LYS A 204 20.26 27.98 -7.05
C LYS A 204 18.88 27.33 -7.07
N GLU A 205 18.52 26.67 -8.17
CA GLU A 205 17.25 25.92 -8.27
C GLU A 205 17.17 24.73 -7.33
N LYS A 206 18.29 24.01 -7.09
CA LYS A 206 18.32 22.90 -6.14
C LYS A 206 18.16 23.37 -4.70
N LEU A 207 18.74 24.52 -4.36
CA LEU A 207 18.62 25.13 -3.04
C LEU A 207 17.19 25.63 -2.77
N ASP A 208 16.56 26.28 -3.76
CA ASP A 208 15.16 26.74 -3.66
C ASP A 208 14.18 25.55 -3.56
N LYS A 209 14.34 24.51 -4.38
CA LYS A 209 13.53 23.28 -4.28
C LYS A 209 13.76 22.53 -2.96
N GLY A 210 14.98 22.56 -2.43
CA GLY A 210 15.28 22.01 -1.12
C GLY A 210 14.52 22.72 -0.01
N ASN A 211 14.56 24.06 -0.02
CA ASN A 211 13.83 24.90 0.93
C ASN A 211 12.31 24.68 0.88
N GLU A 212 11.73 24.54 -0.32
CA GLU A 212 10.32 24.18 -0.48
C GLU A 212 9.97 22.81 0.12
N ASN A 213 10.85 21.81 -0.01
CA ASN A 213 10.60 20.49 0.53
C ASN A 213 10.67 20.49 2.06
N TYR A 214 11.60 21.23 2.67
CA TYR A 214 11.61 21.46 4.12
C TYR A 214 10.32 22.13 4.59
N GLN A 215 9.82 23.12 3.84
CA GLN A 215 8.57 23.78 4.16
C GLN A 215 7.36 22.82 4.05
N LYS A 216 7.31 21.98 3.00
CA LYS A 216 6.27 20.95 2.85
C LYS A 216 6.29 19.93 3.99
N VAL A 217 7.48 19.48 4.42
CA VAL A 217 7.62 18.57 5.57
C VAL A 217 7.14 19.24 6.86
N LYS A 218 7.56 20.49 7.10
CA LYS A 218 7.14 21.27 8.27
C LYS A 218 5.61 21.42 8.33
N GLU A 219 4.99 21.79 7.22
CA GLU A 219 3.53 21.92 7.13
C GLU A 219 2.80 20.61 7.41
N ILE A 220 3.29 19.49 6.89
CA ILE A 220 2.72 18.16 7.16
C ILE A 220 2.80 17.84 8.67
N LEU A 221 3.96 18.05 9.29
CA LEU A 221 4.16 17.79 10.71
C LEU A 221 3.30 18.69 11.60
N GLU A 222 3.17 19.97 11.25
CA GLU A 222 2.30 20.91 11.96
C GLU A 222 0.81 20.53 11.83
N ARG A 223 0.37 20.11 10.63
CA ARG A 223 -1.00 19.60 10.42
C ARG A 223 -1.27 18.35 11.26
N LEU A 224 -0.39 17.36 11.22
CA LEU A 224 -0.51 16.13 12.01
C LEU A 224 -0.55 16.42 13.51
N ASN A 225 0.31 17.31 14.00
CA ASN A 225 0.36 17.70 15.41
C ASN A 225 -0.92 18.43 15.86
N LYS A 226 -1.41 19.37 15.04
CA LYS A 226 -2.65 20.10 15.33
C LYS A 226 -3.85 19.17 15.38
N MET A 227 -3.92 18.19 14.48
CA MET A 227 -4.97 17.18 14.48
C MET A 227 -4.97 16.38 15.77
N CYS A 228 -3.81 15.87 16.20
CA CYS A 228 -3.73 15.07 17.42
C CYS A 228 -4.14 15.88 18.68
N SER A 229 -3.87 17.18 18.69
CA SER A 229 -4.14 18.07 19.84
C SER A 229 -5.64 18.37 20.08
N SER A 230 -6.52 18.14 19.10
CA SER A 230 -7.93 18.52 19.20
C SER A 230 -8.81 17.42 19.80
N GLY A 231 -8.75 17.13 21.11
CA GLY A 231 -9.78 16.35 21.87
C GLY A 231 -10.09 14.90 21.45
N VAL A 232 -9.68 14.45 20.25
CA VAL A 232 -9.96 13.15 19.62
C VAL A 232 -8.66 12.31 19.53
N TRP A 233 -7.67 12.66 20.37
CA TRP A 233 -6.31 12.11 20.40
C TRP A 233 -6.27 10.58 20.33
N LYS A 234 -7.09 9.87 21.12
CA LYS A 234 -7.09 8.39 21.16
C LYS A 234 -7.50 7.76 19.82
N LYS A 235 -8.50 8.32 19.12
CA LYS A 235 -8.91 7.78 17.81
C LYS A 235 -7.83 8.08 16.77
N GLN A 236 -7.30 9.28 16.75
CA GLN A 236 -6.25 9.69 15.80
C GLN A 236 -4.94 8.93 16.00
N GLN A 237 -4.52 8.69 17.26
CA GLN A 237 -3.35 7.86 17.57
C GLN A 237 -3.53 6.42 17.06
N ARG A 238 -4.75 5.86 17.19
CA ARG A 238 -5.07 4.55 16.60
C ARG A 238 -4.98 4.56 15.08
N LEU A 239 -5.51 5.60 14.41
CA LEU A 239 -5.41 5.73 12.94
C LEU A 239 -3.93 5.75 12.51
N LEU A 240 -3.11 6.59 13.15
CA LEU A 240 -1.68 6.72 12.85
C LEU A 240 -0.92 5.41 13.10
N LYS A 241 -1.17 4.73 14.22
CA LYS A 241 -0.53 3.45 14.54
C LYS A 241 -0.85 2.36 13.52
N ASN A 242 -2.07 2.38 12.99
CA ASN A 242 -2.57 1.36 12.07
C ASN A 242 -2.34 1.71 10.58
N MET A 243 -1.77 2.89 10.27
CA MET A 243 -1.38 3.31 8.92
C MET A 243 0.10 3.05 8.63
N GLY A 244 0.89 2.69 9.64
CA GLY A 244 2.32 2.34 9.52
C GLY A 244 2.55 0.89 9.13
#